data_AF-A0AAJ6BFD0-F1
#
_entry.id   AF-A0AAJ6BFD0-F1
#
_cell.length_a   1.000
_cell.length_b   1.000
_cell.length_c   1.000
_cell.angle_alpha   90.00
_cell.angle_beta   90.00
_cell.angle_gamma   90.00
#
_symmetry.space_group_name_H-M   'P 1'
#
loop_
_entity.id
_entity.type
_entity.pdbx_description
1 polymer ?
#
loop_
_entity_poly.entity_id
_entity_poly.type
_entity_poly.pdbx_seq_one_letter_code
_entity_poly.pdbx_strand_id
1 'polypeptide(L)'
;MNNAIIEKRKIAFEHIRITPEIIRSVATIVDTEVKHIGSHGTHCFYLYSVDADDDSSYESQAISIFTENILIEQKIIDKISMRFHLLDNSKNIEIQFTHIVDDDDKGENFVQVSGIDSNWVNGVLNRIIEVIDNAEPQPKCHKLIGYGAFFLAIIFTVLYYRVIHSELTKWNESIAGVFLLTIIVCIAGGFIKLYDYLIEMYPLVELQTGPNYHQIPVKNRKKITFILVAILIPLLLGLIYDLGKSYILK
;
A
#
# COMPACT_ATOMS: atom_id res chain seq x y z
N MET A 1 -32.38 11.45 31.23
CA MET A 1 -31.38 11.16 30.19
C MET A 1 -31.65 12.11 29.04
N ASN A 2 -30.80 13.12 28.84
CA ASN A 2 -30.91 13.97 27.66
C ASN A 2 -30.37 13.16 26.48
N ASN A 3 -31.15 13.03 25.42
CA ASN A 3 -30.71 12.43 24.16
C ASN A 3 -29.77 13.42 23.47
N ALA A 4 -28.52 13.49 23.91
CA ALA A 4 -27.49 14.25 23.22
C ALA A 4 -27.21 13.56 21.87
N ILE A 5 -27.28 14.33 20.79
CA ILE A 5 -26.90 13.85 19.46
C ILE A 5 -25.37 13.80 19.42
N ILE A 6 -24.80 12.64 19.13
CA ILE A 6 -23.36 12.46 18.96
C ILE A 6 -23.06 12.52 17.47
N GLU A 7 -22.26 13.48 17.04
CA GLU A 7 -21.74 13.54 15.68
C GLU A 7 -20.60 12.53 15.53
N LYS A 8 -20.60 11.78 14.44
CA LYS A 8 -19.56 10.80 14.11
C LYS A 8 -19.11 11.02 12.66
N ARG A 9 -17.81 11.22 12.48
CA ARG A 9 -17.17 11.34 11.16
C ARG A 9 -16.09 10.27 11.03
N LYS A 10 -16.09 9.58 9.89
CA LYS A 10 -15.07 8.59 9.53
C LYS A 10 -14.54 8.93 8.15
N ILE A 11 -13.21 8.97 8.02
CA ILE A 11 -12.52 9.17 6.75
C ILE A 11 -11.58 8.00 6.57
N ALA A 12 -11.76 7.30 5.45
CA ALA A 12 -10.81 6.29 4.99
C ALA A 12 -9.78 6.97 4.09
N PHE A 13 -8.56 6.46 4.11
CA PHE A 13 -7.48 6.90 3.23
C PHE A 13 -6.80 5.70 2.59
N GLU A 14 -6.29 5.92 1.38
CA GLU A 14 -5.69 4.91 0.53
C GLU A 14 -4.59 5.55 -0.32
N HIS A 15 -3.70 4.71 -0.84
CA HIS A 15 -2.59 5.09 -1.71
C HIS A 15 -1.66 6.13 -1.10
N ILE A 16 -1.24 5.93 0.15
CA ILE A 16 -0.32 6.83 0.85
C ILE A 16 0.78 6.05 1.59
N ARG A 17 1.94 6.69 1.74
CA ARG A 17 3.04 6.16 2.55
C ARG A 17 3.08 6.85 3.90
N ILE A 18 2.90 6.08 4.95
CA ILE A 18 2.90 6.57 6.32
C ILE A 18 4.31 6.41 6.90
N THR A 19 4.99 7.53 7.13
CA THR A 19 6.33 7.56 7.73
C THR A 19 6.23 7.64 9.26
N PRO A 20 7.32 7.35 9.99
CA PRO A 20 7.38 7.54 11.45
C PRO A 20 7.05 8.98 11.87
N GLU A 21 7.41 9.97 11.05
CA GLU A 21 7.10 11.38 11.29
C GLU A 21 5.58 11.66 11.25
N ILE A 22 4.87 11.09 10.28
CA ILE A 22 3.42 11.19 10.18
C ILE A 22 2.75 10.53 11.39
N ILE A 23 3.19 9.32 11.77
CA ILE A 23 2.68 8.60 12.95
C ILE A 23 2.83 9.44 14.22
N ARG A 24 4.03 10.00 14.45
CA ARG A 24 4.31 10.85 15.61
C ARG A 24 3.48 12.12 15.62
N SER A 25 3.31 12.74 14.45
CA SER A 25 2.52 13.97 14.30
C SER A 25 1.05 13.72 14.63
N VAL A 26 0.47 12.65 14.10
CA VAL A 26 -0.90 12.23 14.42
C VAL A 26 -1.05 11.87 15.89
N ALA A 27 -0.12 11.09 16.45
CA ALA A 27 -0.14 10.74 17.87
C ALA A 27 -0.05 11.97 18.78
N THR A 28 0.73 12.99 18.38
CA THR A 28 0.86 14.26 19.14
C THR A 28 -0.46 15.02 19.19
N ILE A 29 -1.27 14.98 18.13
CA ILE A 29 -2.62 15.58 18.12
C ILE A 29 -3.50 14.85 19.15
N VAL A 30 -3.51 13.52 19.14
CA VAL A 30 -4.29 12.71 20.09
C VAL A 30 -3.84 12.97 21.53
N ASP A 31 -2.53 12.97 21.79
CA ASP A 31 -1.95 13.21 23.11
C ASP A 31 -2.24 14.63 23.63
N THR A 32 -2.28 15.62 22.74
CA THR A 32 -2.68 17.00 23.10
C THR A 32 -4.13 17.04 23.60
N GLU A 33 -5.05 16.33 22.94
CA GLU A 33 -6.44 16.23 23.38
C GLU A 33 -6.57 15.48 24.71
N VAL A 34 -5.82 14.39 24.89
CA VAL A 34 -5.76 13.63 26.15
C VAL A 34 -5.30 14.52 27.30
N LYS A 35 -4.19 15.27 27.14
CA LYS A 35 -3.65 16.18 28.14
C LYS A 35 -4.62 17.31 28.47
N HIS A 36 -5.25 17.89 27.45
CA HIS A 36 -6.23 18.95 27.63
C HIS A 36 -7.45 18.49 28.45
N ILE A 37 -7.90 17.25 28.27
CA ILE A 37 -9.04 16.73 29.03
C ILE A 37 -8.63 16.24 30.42
N GLY A 38 -7.44 15.64 30.53
CA GLY A 38 -6.86 15.21 31.80
C GLY A 38 -6.67 16.36 32.80
N SER A 39 -6.32 17.57 32.32
CA SER A 39 -6.19 18.75 33.19
C SER A 39 -7.51 19.20 33.82
N HIS A 40 -8.65 18.77 33.30
CA HIS A 40 -9.99 19.08 33.83
C HIS A 40 -10.52 18.00 34.80
N GLY A 41 -9.69 17.01 35.16
CA GLY A 41 -10.08 15.94 36.10
C GLY A 41 -11.09 14.95 35.55
N THR A 42 -11.34 14.96 34.23
CA THR A 42 -12.23 14.00 33.59
C THR A 42 -11.48 12.70 33.33
N HIS A 43 -12.04 11.58 33.75
CA HIS A 43 -11.48 10.26 33.46
C HIS A 43 -11.59 9.98 31.96
N CYS A 44 -10.45 9.73 31.33
CA CYS A 44 -10.34 9.33 29.93
C CYS A 44 -9.67 7.97 29.82
N PHE A 45 -10.05 7.21 28.79
CA PHE A 45 -9.33 6.03 28.35
C PHE A 45 -8.62 6.34 27.05
N TYR A 46 -7.36 5.96 26.96
CA TYR A 46 -6.62 6.04 25.72
C TYR A 46 -5.60 4.91 25.66
N LEU A 47 -5.34 4.43 24.46
CA LEU A 47 -4.51 3.27 24.18
C LEU A 47 -3.83 3.47 22.83
N TYR A 48 -2.51 3.37 22.83
CA TYR A 48 -1.70 3.25 21.65
C TYR A 48 -1.28 1.78 21.53
N SER A 49 -1.53 1.18 20.37
CA SER A 49 -1.22 -0.21 20.08
C SER A 49 -0.43 -0.31 18.78
N VAL A 50 0.58 -1.17 18.78
CA VAL A 50 1.47 -1.41 17.65
C VAL A 50 1.66 -2.92 17.49
N ASP A 51 1.30 -3.44 16.32
CA ASP A 51 1.53 -4.84 15.93
C ASP A 51 2.65 -4.89 14.88
N ALA A 52 3.66 -5.72 15.14
CA ALA A 52 4.80 -5.92 14.26
C ALA A 52 4.68 -7.23 13.46
N ASP A 53 5.40 -7.29 12.33
CA ASP A 53 5.47 -8.45 11.41
C ASP A 53 6.03 -9.73 12.06
N ASP A 54 6.65 -9.63 13.24
CA ASP A 54 7.15 -10.77 14.03
C ASP A 54 6.13 -11.30 15.05
N ASP A 55 4.83 -11.08 14.80
CA ASP A 55 3.70 -11.43 15.68
C ASP A 55 3.76 -10.80 17.08
N SER A 56 4.60 -9.78 17.28
CA SER A 56 4.70 -9.09 18.56
C SER A 56 3.78 -7.86 18.60
N SER A 57 3.02 -7.75 19.70
CA SER A 57 2.11 -6.64 19.94
C SER A 57 2.55 -5.85 21.17
N TYR A 58 2.49 -4.53 21.05
CA TYR A 58 2.88 -3.58 22.10
C TYR A 58 1.74 -2.61 22.36
N GLU A 59 1.44 -2.40 23.63
CA GLU A 59 0.39 -1.47 24.06
C GLU A 59 0.94 -0.50 25.10
N SER A 60 0.53 0.76 24.99
CA SER A 60 0.95 1.80 25.91
C SER A 60 -0.11 2.89 26.04
N GLN A 61 -0.18 3.48 27.22
CA GLN A 61 -0.93 4.72 27.47
C GLN A 61 0.00 5.94 27.38
N ALA A 62 1.17 5.82 26.77
CA ALA A 62 2.09 6.93 26.60
C ALA A 62 2.48 7.06 25.15
N ILE A 63 2.48 8.29 24.63
CA ILE A 63 2.98 8.63 23.29
C ILE A 63 4.44 8.19 23.09
N SER A 64 5.17 7.96 24.18
CA SER A 64 6.53 7.45 24.19
C SER A 64 6.70 6.14 23.42
N ILE A 65 5.66 5.32 23.24
CA ILE A 65 5.71 4.14 22.36
C ILE A 65 6.13 4.48 20.91
N PHE A 66 5.90 5.72 20.48
CA PHE A 66 6.25 6.22 19.15
C PHE A 66 7.49 7.13 19.12
N THR A 67 7.92 7.67 20.27
CA THR A 67 8.99 8.67 20.36
C THR A 67 10.22 8.18 21.11
N GLU A 68 10.04 7.41 22.17
CA GLU A 68 11.11 6.86 23.01
C GLU A 68 11.33 5.40 22.62
N ASN A 69 12.57 4.96 22.49
CA ASN A 69 12.91 3.58 22.11
C ASN A 69 12.31 3.11 20.78
N ILE A 70 12.69 3.76 19.66
CA ILE A 70 12.98 3.21 18.32
C ILE A 70 12.10 2.02 17.84
N LEU A 71 10.87 1.79 18.33
CA LEU A 71 10.14 0.55 18.03
C LEU A 71 9.68 0.57 16.58
N ILE A 72 9.08 1.70 16.19
CA ILE A 72 8.73 2.04 14.80
C ILE A 72 9.97 2.08 13.90
N GLU A 73 11.17 2.33 14.43
CA GLU A 73 12.40 2.44 13.64
C GLU A 73 13.23 1.13 13.65
N GLN A 74 12.99 0.20 14.58
CA GLN A 74 13.69 -1.08 14.74
C GLN A 74 12.92 -2.24 14.13
N LYS A 75 11.59 -2.20 14.19
CA LYS A 75 10.73 -3.27 13.71
C LYS A 75 9.90 -2.84 12.52
N ILE A 76 9.60 -3.80 11.66
CA ILE A 76 8.59 -3.65 10.61
C ILE A 76 7.23 -3.74 11.32
N ILE A 77 6.44 -2.70 11.17
CA ILE A 77 5.12 -2.56 11.79
C ILE A 77 4.05 -2.82 10.75
N ASP A 78 3.13 -3.71 11.07
CA ASP A 78 1.98 -4.06 10.24
C ASP A 78 0.76 -3.24 10.60
N LYS A 79 0.59 -2.93 11.88
CA LYS A 79 -0.59 -2.19 12.34
C LYS A 79 -0.27 -1.23 13.47
N ILE A 80 -0.88 -0.06 13.40
CA ILE A 80 -0.86 0.96 14.44
C ILE A 80 -2.30 1.34 14.72
N SER A 81 -2.70 1.28 15.98
CA SER A 81 -4.01 1.75 16.43
C SER A 81 -3.85 2.79 17.53
N MET A 82 -4.54 3.90 17.40
CA MET A 82 -4.62 4.94 18.42
C MET A 82 -6.08 5.11 18.78
N ARG A 83 -6.42 4.86 20.04
CA ARG A 83 -7.78 4.98 20.55
C ARG A 83 -7.79 5.93 21.72
N PHE A 84 -8.76 6.83 21.74
CA PHE A 84 -9.06 7.72 22.84
C PHE A 84 -10.57 7.82 22.97
N HIS A 85 -11.11 7.64 24.18
CA HIS A 85 -12.50 7.91 24.47
C HIS A 85 -12.72 8.35 25.92
N LEU A 86 -13.78 9.12 26.14
CA LEU A 86 -14.26 9.43 27.48
C LEU A 86 -15.23 8.37 27.98
N LEU A 87 -15.33 8.20 29.30
CA LEU A 87 -16.22 7.21 29.92
C LEU A 87 -17.70 7.46 29.59
N ASP A 88 -18.07 8.71 29.33
CA ASP A 88 -19.42 9.11 28.92
C ASP A 88 -19.65 9.03 27.41
N ASN A 89 -18.65 8.59 26.63
CA ASN A 89 -18.63 8.57 25.17
C ASN A 89 -18.88 9.95 24.51
N SER A 90 -18.70 11.05 25.23
CA SER A 90 -18.93 12.40 24.70
C SER A 90 -17.87 12.85 23.70
N LYS A 91 -16.69 12.23 23.74
CA LYS A 91 -15.57 12.40 22.80
C LYS A 91 -14.88 11.06 22.57
N ASN A 92 -14.59 10.77 21.32
CA ASN A 92 -13.87 9.57 20.90
C ASN A 92 -13.06 9.85 19.62
N ILE A 93 -11.82 9.36 19.59
CA ILE A 93 -10.91 9.40 18.46
C ILE A 93 -10.40 7.98 18.26
N GLU A 94 -10.53 7.45 17.06
CA GLU A 94 -9.99 6.16 16.67
C GLU A 94 -9.25 6.32 15.35
N ILE A 95 -7.98 5.92 15.35
CA ILE A 95 -7.11 5.99 14.18
C ILE A 95 -6.52 4.61 14.01
N GLN A 96 -6.54 4.11 12.78
CA GLN A 96 -5.94 2.84 12.44
C GLN A 96 -5.13 2.99 11.16
N PHE A 97 -3.86 2.62 11.25
CA PHE A 97 -2.96 2.43 10.12
C PHE A 97 -2.65 0.94 10.02
N THR A 98 -3.10 0.27 8.96
CA THR A 98 -2.72 -1.11 8.65
C THR A 98 -1.92 -1.12 7.34
N HIS A 99 -0.84 -1.90 7.29
CA HIS A 99 -0.17 -2.26 6.05
C HIS A 99 -1.09 -3.20 5.25
N ILE A 100 -1.79 -2.67 4.24
CA ILE A 100 -2.78 -3.43 3.48
C ILE A 100 -2.26 -3.67 2.07
N VAL A 101 -2.11 -4.95 1.71
CA VAL A 101 -1.75 -5.35 0.35
C VAL A 101 -2.98 -5.50 -0.55
N ASP A 102 -4.09 -6.02 -0.01
CA ASP A 102 -5.26 -6.40 -0.80
C ASP A 102 -6.37 -5.34 -0.81
N ASP A 103 -7.11 -5.31 -1.91
CA ASP A 103 -8.27 -4.45 -2.14
C ASP A 103 -9.51 -4.87 -1.32
N ASP A 104 -9.52 -6.09 -0.77
CA ASP A 104 -10.63 -6.63 0.04
C ASP A 104 -10.69 -6.03 1.45
N ASP A 105 -9.57 -5.51 1.97
CA ASP A 105 -9.47 -4.88 3.31
C ASP A 105 -9.68 -3.35 3.27
N LYS A 106 -10.35 -2.86 2.22
CA LYS A 106 -10.70 -1.44 2.07
C LYS A 106 -11.53 -0.95 3.25
N GLY A 107 -10.90 -0.14 4.11
CA GLY A 107 -11.56 0.53 5.22
C GLY A 107 -11.00 0.21 6.61
N GLU A 108 -9.96 -0.63 6.68
CA GLU A 108 -9.17 -0.79 7.91
C GLU A 108 -8.28 0.43 8.20
N ASN A 109 -7.87 1.15 7.16
CA ASN A 109 -7.16 2.41 7.28
C ASN A 109 -8.15 3.57 7.42
N PHE A 110 -8.26 4.15 8.61
CA PHE A 110 -9.21 5.22 8.85
C PHE A 110 -8.86 6.14 10.01
N VAL A 111 -9.42 7.34 9.95
CA VAL A 111 -9.57 8.27 11.07
C VAL A 111 -11.05 8.39 11.37
N GLN A 112 -11.42 8.17 12.61
CA GLN A 112 -12.79 8.32 13.09
C GLN A 112 -12.78 9.23 14.31
N VAL A 113 -13.55 10.31 14.25
CA VAL A 113 -13.73 11.24 15.35
C VAL A 113 -15.22 11.36 15.63
N SER A 114 -15.61 11.25 16.90
CA SER A 114 -17.00 11.40 17.31
C SER A 114 -17.12 12.15 18.62
N GLY A 115 -18.16 12.98 18.74
CA GLY A 115 -18.47 13.69 19.97
C GLY A 115 -19.72 14.55 19.90
N ILE A 116 -20.09 15.14 21.03
CA ILE A 116 -21.29 16.01 21.16
C ILE A 116 -21.04 17.39 20.53
N ASP A 117 -19.80 17.89 20.57
CA ASP A 117 -19.43 19.19 20.00
C ASP A 117 -18.92 19.03 18.56
N SER A 118 -19.76 19.44 17.60
CA SER A 118 -19.44 19.45 16.18
C SER A 118 -18.19 20.25 15.81
N ASN A 119 -17.92 21.37 16.51
CA ASN A 119 -16.74 22.18 16.22
C ASN A 119 -15.47 21.44 16.62
N TRP A 120 -15.49 20.77 17.77
CA TRP A 120 -14.39 19.92 18.22
C TRP A 120 -14.16 18.75 17.27
N VAL A 121 -15.22 18.05 16.85
CA VAL A 121 -15.12 16.92 15.90
C VAL A 121 -14.44 17.39 14.60
N ASN A 122 -14.89 18.50 14.02
CA ASN A 122 -14.31 19.05 12.80
C ASN A 122 -12.88 19.54 12.99
N GLY A 123 -12.58 20.22 14.10
CA GLY A 123 -11.25 20.75 14.38
C GLY A 123 -10.19 19.67 14.60
N VAL A 124 -10.54 18.59 15.31
CA VAL A 124 -9.64 17.44 15.48
C VAL A 124 -9.46 16.70 14.16
N LEU A 125 -10.56 16.40 13.47
CA LEU A 125 -10.52 15.66 12.21
C LEU A 125 -9.68 16.39 11.15
N ASN A 126 -9.90 17.70 10.96
CA ASN A 126 -9.15 18.48 9.96
C ASN A 126 -7.65 18.53 10.27
N ARG A 127 -7.25 18.66 11.54
CA ARG A 127 -5.83 18.62 11.92
C ARG A 127 -5.19 17.27 11.60
N ILE A 128 -5.91 16.17 11.82
CA ILE A 128 -5.41 14.83 11.49
C ILE A 128 -5.32 14.65 9.97
N ILE A 129 -6.36 15.04 9.22
CA ILE A 129 -6.35 14.98 7.75
C ILE A 129 -5.19 15.80 7.20
N GLU A 130 -4.97 17.02 7.69
CA GLU A 130 -3.88 17.88 7.22
C GLU A 130 -2.51 17.19 7.37
N VAL A 131 -2.29 16.47 8.47
CA VAL A 131 -1.07 15.67 8.64
C VAL A 131 -1.03 14.51 7.65
N ILE A 132 -2.14 13.78 7.45
CA ILE A 132 -2.21 12.63 6.54
C ILE A 132 -2.05 13.05 5.07
N ASP A 133 -2.63 14.18 4.65
CA ASP A 133 -2.56 14.72 3.29
C ASP A 133 -1.14 15.18 2.93
N ASN A 134 -0.31 15.48 3.94
CA ASN A 134 1.12 15.76 3.75
C ASN A 134 1.97 14.48 3.57
N ALA A 135 1.38 13.28 3.71
CA ALA A 135 2.08 12.02 3.46
C ALA A 135 2.42 11.86 1.96
N GLU A 136 3.48 11.12 1.64
CA GLU A 136 3.87 10.90 0.25
C GLU A 136 2.81 10.04 -0.46
N PRO A 137 2.25 10.50 -1.60
CA PRO A 137 1.26 9.72 -2.33
C PRO A 137 1.93 8.50 -2.98
N GLN A 138 1.27 7.36 -2.90
CA GLN A 138 1.68 6.13 -3.56
C GLN A 138 1.08 6.07 -4.97
N PRO A 139 1.87 5.66 -5.99
CA PRO A 139 1.35 5.58 -7.34
C PRO A 139 0.23 4.52 -7.45
N LYS A 140 -0.89 4.89 -8.06
CA LYS A 140 -2.00 3.97 -8.40
C LYS A 140 -1.66 3.04 -9.57
N CYS A 141 -0.39 2.72 -9.74
CA CYS A 141 0.12 1.99 -10.89
C CYS A 141 -0.14 0.49 -10.85
N HIS A 142 -0.60 -0.09 -9.74
CA HIS A 142 -0.86 -1.53 -9.63
C HIS A 142 -1.78 -2.06 -10.75
N LYS A 143 -2.87 -1.34 -11.08
CA LYS A 143 -3.76 -1.71 -12.21
C LYS A 143 -3.05 -1.61 -13.56
N LEU A 144 -2.31 -0.51 -13.78
CA LEU A 144 -1.57 -0.28 -15.03
C LEU A 144 -0.46 -1.31 -15.23
N ILE A 145 0.20 -1.72 -14.16
CA ILE A 145 1.23 -2.76 -14.15
C ILE A 145 0.63 -4.10 -14.59
N GLY A 146 -0.54 -4.47 -14.05
CA GLY A 146 -1.26 -5.67 -14.48
C GLY A 146 -1.60 -5.67 -15.96
N TYR A 147 -2.21 -4.59 -16.46
CA TYR A 147 -2.53 -4.47 -17.89
C TYR A 147 -1.28 -4.47 -18.77
N GLY A 148 -0.21 -3.79 -18.34
CA GLY A 148 1.06 -3.75 -19.05
C GLY A 148 1.72 -5.12 -19.15
N ALA A 149 1.76 -5.87 -18.04
CA ALA A 149 2.29 -7.22 -18.03
C ALA A 149 1.43 -8.20 -18.86
N PHE A 150 0.10 -8.04 -18.85
CA PHE A 150 -0.80 -8.85 -19.68
C PHE A 150 -0.57 -8.58 -21.18
N PHE A 151 -0.45 -7.31 -21.55
CA PHE A 151 -0.15 -6.91 -22.92
C PHE A 151 1.22 -7.45 -23.38
N LEU A 152 2.22 -7.40 -22.51
CA LEU A 152 3.55 -7.94 -22.78
C LEU A 152 3.51 -9.47 -22.94
N ALA A 153 2.69 -10.18 -22.17
CA ALA A 153 2.47 -11.62 -22.32
C ALA A 153 1.82 -11.96 -23.68
N ILE A 154 0.86 -11.16 -24.16
CA ILE A 154 0.28 -11.32 -25.49
C ILE A 154 1.34 -11.11 -26.57
N ILE A 155 2.11 -10.01 -26.51
CA ILE A 155 3.18 -9.74 -27.47
C ILE A 155 4.18 -10.89 -27.48
N PHE A 156 4.62 -11.33 -26.31
CA PHE A 156 5.55 -12.44 -26.19
C PHE A 156 4.99 -13.72 -26.82
N THR A 157 3.72 -14.05 -26.56
CA THR A 157 3.05 -15.23 -27.15
C THR A 157 2.99 -15.15 -28.67
N VAL A 158 2.64 -13.97 -29.23
CA VAL A 158 2.56 -13.75 -30.68
C VAL A 158 3.93 -13.87 -31.34
N LEU A 159 4.96 -13.23 -30.76
CA LEU A 159 6.33 -13.30 -31.27
C LEU A 159 6.87 -14.72 -31.19
N TYR A 160 6.67 -15.39 -30.06
CA TYR A 160 7.10 -16.76 -29.84
C TYR A 160 6.42 -17.71 -30.83
N TYR A 161 5.09 -17.59 -31.01
CA TYR A 161 4.35 -18.37 -32.00
C TYR A 161 4.91 -18.15 -33.40
N ARG A 162 5.16 -16.90 -33.81
CA ARG A 162 5.72 -16.59 -35.13
C ARG A 162 7.06 -17.27 -35.38
N VAL A 163 7.93 -17.35 -34.37
CA VAL A 163 9.26 -17.96 -34.49
C VAL A 163 9.19 -19.49 -34.50
N ILE A 164 8.36 -20.08 -33.64
CA ILE A 164 8.38 -21.53 -33.42
C ILE A 164 7.39 -22.28 -34.31
N HIS A 165 6.27 -21.67 -34.68
CA HIS A 165 5.24 -22.30 -35.51
C HIS A 165 5.81 -22.80 -36.85
N SER A 166 6.70 -22.04 -37.47
CA SER A 166 7.35 -22.45 -38.74
C SER A 166 8.22 -23.69 -38.60
N GLU A 167 8.78 -23.94 -37.42
CA GLU A 167 9.60 -25.12 -37.16
C GLU A 167 8.75 -26.31 -36.73
N LEU A 168 7.73 -26.11 -35.89
CA LEU A 168 6.86 -27.18 -35.40
C LEU A 168 5.92 -27.76 -36.47
N THR A 169 5.41 -26.92 -37.38
CA THR A 169 4.53 -27.40 -38.45
C THR A 169 5.23 -28.33 -39.43
N LYS A 170 6.57 -28.26 -39.55
CA LYS A 170 7.35 -29.23 -40.33
C LYS A 170 7.28 -30.65 -39.76
N TRP A 171 7.00 -30.79 -38.46
CA TRP A 171 6.97 -32.07 -37.78
C TRP A 171 5.57 -32.67 -37.81
N ASN A 172 4.56 -31.93 -37.34
CA ASN A 172 3.15 -32.32 -37.35
C ASN A 172 2.28 -31.12 -36.91
N GLU A 173 1.24 -30.79 -37.67
CA GLU A 173 0.31 -29.69 -37.33
C GLU A 173 -0.41 -29.91 -35.99
N SER A 174 -0.79 -31.14 -35.66
CA SER A 174 -1.48 -31.45 -34.40
C SER A 174 -0.55 -31.24 -33.19
N ILE A 175 0.73 -31.58 -33.32
CA ILE A 175 1.73 -31.37 -32.26
C ILE A 175 1.96 -29.86 -32.05
N ALA A 176 2.03 -29.09 -33.14
CA ALA A 176 2.17 -27.64 -33.06
C ALA A 176 0.99 -26.99 -32.30
N GLY A 177 -0.24 -27.45 -32.54
CA GLY A 177 -1.44 -26.98 -31.84
C GLY A 177 -1.42 -27.30 -30.34
N VAL A 178 -1.08 -28.53 -29.97
CA VAL A 178 -0.97 -28.93 -28.54
C VAL A 178 0.11 -28.13 -27.83
N PHE A 179 1.27 -27.97 -28.46
CA PHE A 179 2.39 -27.22 -27.88
C PHE A 179 2.04 -25.74 -27.66
N LEU A 180 1.34 -25.12 -28.61
CA LEU A 180 0.84 -23.75 -28.46
C LEU A 180 -0.11 -23.63 -27.26
N LEU A 181 -1.06 -24.56 -27.13
CA LEU A 181 -1.98 -24.58 -26.00
C LEU A 181 -1.24 -24.72 -24.67
N THR A 182 -0.24 -25.60 -24.59
CA THR A 182 0.60 -25.77 -23.40
C THR A 182 1.31 -24.47 -23.04
N ILE A 183 1.89 -23.76 -24.01
CA ILE A 183 2.55 -22.48 -23.77
C ILE A 183 1.59 -21.42 -23.26
N ILE A 184 0.40 -21.30 -23.86
CA ILE A 184 -0.61 -20.34 -23.41
C ILE A 184 -0.97 -20.61 -21.94
N VAL A 185 -1.19 -21.88 -21.58
CA VAL A 185 -1.48 -22.27 -20.19
C VAL A 185 -0.30 -21.94 -19.26
N CYS A 186 0.93 -22.24 -19.67
CA CYS A 186 2.13 -21.92 -18.88
C CYS A 186 2.33 -20.40 -18.69
N ILE A 187 2.12 -19.60 -19.75
CA ILE A 187 2.21 -18.15 -19.70
C ILE A 187 1.11 -17.58 -18.80
N ALA A 188 -0.13 -18.05 -18.94
CA ALA A 188 -1.24 -17.62 -18.10
C ALA A 188 -0.98 -17.93 -16.62
N GLY A 189 -0.50 -19.15 -16.30
CA GLY A 189 -0.15 -19.54 -14.94
C GLY A 189 1.02 -18.73 -14.36
N GLY A 190 2.06 -18.47 -15.17
CA GLY A 190 3.18 -17.62 -14.78
C GLY A 190 2.76 -16.16 -14.58
N PHE A 191 1.84 -15.67 -15.41
CA PHE A 191 1.31 -14.32 -15.34
C PHE A 191 0.52 -14.07 -14.06
N ILE A 192 -0.34 -15.01 -13.63
CA ILE A 192 -1.08 -14.89 -12.36
C ILE A 192 -0.10 -14.70 -11.19
N LYS A 193 0.90 -15.58 -11.07
CA LYS A 193 1.92 -15.45 -10.01
C LYS A 193 2.72 -14.15 -10.08
N LEU A 194 3.04 -13.69 -11.29
CA LEU A 194 3.75 -12.43 -11.48
C LEU A 194 2.87 -11.24 -11.09
N TYR A 195 1.58 -11.29 -11.42
CA TYR A 195 0.61 -10.25 -11.08
C TYR A 195 0.44 -10.14 -9.56
N ASP A 196 0.27 -11.25 -8.86
CA ASP A 196 0.16 -11.30 -7.40
C ASP A 196 1.42 -10.68 -6.75
N TYR A 197 2.60 -11.11 -7.20
CA TYR A 197 3.89 -10.58 -6.77
C TYR A 197 4.05 -9.07 -7.05
N LEU A 198 3.50 -8.57 -8.16
CA LEU A 198 3.55 -7.16 -8.53
C LEU A 198 2.61 -6.30 -7.66
N ILE A 199 1.44 -6.83 -7.29
CA ILE A 199 0.49 -6.15 -6.41
C ILE A 199 1.05 -6.03 -4.99
N GLU A 200 1.66 -7.10 -4.47
CA GLU A 200 2.34 -7.09 -3.16
C GLU A 200 3.37 -5.97 -3.03
N MET A 201 3.96 -5.52 -4.14
CA MET A 201 4.89 -4.39 -4.11
C MET A 201 4.22 -3.05 -3.91
N TYR A 202 2.94 -2.89 -4.20
CA TYR A 202 2.21 -1.62 -4.15
C TYR A 202 0.99 -1.73 -3.24
N PRO A 203 1.18 -1.92 -1.91
CA PRO A 203 0.09 -1.92 -0.94
C PRO A 203 -0.74 -0.64 -1.02
N LEU A 204 -1.99 -0.68 -0.58
CA LEU A 204 -2.84 0.51 -0.51
C LEU A 204 -2.29 1.53 0.47
N VAL A 205 -1.83 1.09 1.65
CA VAL A 205 -1.15 1.96 2.62
C VAL A 205 0.16 1.29 3.00
N GLU A 206 1.25 2.00 2.80
CA GLU A 206 2.60 1.51 3.09
C GLU A 206 3.11 2.14 4.39
N LEU A 207 3.25 1.33 5.46
CA LEU A 207 3.93 1.76 6.68
C LEU A 207 5.45 1.69 6.47
N GLN A 208 6.11 2.85 6.40
CA GLN A 208 7.57 2.95 6.21
C GLN A 208 8.31 2.89 7.54
N THR A 209 8.11 1.80 8.25
CA THR A 209 8.70 1.54 9.57
C THR A 209 9.90 0.60 9.45
N GLY A 210 10.64 0.44 10.54
CA GLY A 210 11.84 -0.36 10.64
C GLY A 210 13.06 0.24 9.92
N PRO A 211 14.20 -0.46 9.99
CA PRO A 211 15.41 -0.05 9.30
C PRO A 211 15.21 -0.07 7.78
N ASN A 212 15.77 0.90 7.06
CA ASN A 212 15.65 1.02 5.60
C ASN A 212 15.99 -0.27 4.82
N TYR A 213 16.81 -1.17 5.38
CA TYR A 213 17.15 -2.42 4.73
C TYR A 213 16.06 -3.51 4.85
N HIS A 214 15.07 -3.31 5.72
CA HIS A 214 13.94 -4.21 5.94
C HIS A 214 12.68 -3.81 5.16
N GLN A 215 12.67 -2.66 4.49
CA GLN A 215 11.58 -2.24 3.60
C GLN A 215 11.63 -3.03 2.27
N ILE A 216 11.18 -4.28 2.34
CA ILE A 216 11.12 -5.24 1.22
C ILE A 216 10.41 -4.64 -0.01
N PRO A 217 9.26 -3.95 0.11
CA PRO A 217 8.57 -3.38 -1.05
C PRO A 217 9.43 -2.36 -1.81
N VAL A 218 10.11 -1.45 -1.12
CA VAL A 218 10.96 -0.42 -1.75
C VAL A 218 12.11 -1.06 -2.53
N LYS A 219 12.78 -2.06 -1.94
CA LYS A 219 13.86 -2.78 -2.62
C LYS A 219 13.36 -3.54 -3.84
N ASN A 220 12.21 -4.20 -3.72
CA ASN A 220 11.65 -4.99 -4.80
C ASN A 220 11.17 -4.10 -5.96
N ARG A 221 10.54 -2.95 -5.68
CA ARG A 221 10.20 -1.95 -6.71
C ARG A 221 11.43 -1.54 -7.52
N LYS A 222 12.55 -1.21 -6.86
CA LYS A 222 13.81 -0.85 -7.54
C LYS A 222 14.34 -1.99 -8.43
N LYS A 223 14.29 -3.24 -7.95
CA LYS A 223 14.67 -4.42 -8.75
C LYS A 223 13.79 -4.57 -9.97
N ILE A 224 12.48 -4.42 -9.83
CA ILE A 224 11.55 -4.51 -10.96
C ILE A 224 11.76 -3.38 -11.95
N THR A 225 11.93 -2.14 -11.48
CA THR A 225 12.28 -1.03 -12.37
C THR A 225 13.55 -1.34 -13.14
N PHE A 226 14.59 -1.87 -12.48
CA PHE A 226 15.82 -2.28 -13.15
C PHE A 226 15.59 -3.38 -14.19
N ILE A 227 14.84 -4.44 -13.85
CA ILE A 227 14.53 -5.54 -14.78
C ILE A 227 13.73 -5.02 -15.99
N LEU A 228 12.70 -4.20 -15.75
CA LEU A 228 11.89 -3.61 -16.79
C LEU A 228 12.73 -2.74 -17.72
N VAL A 229 13.60 -1.89 -17.17
CA VAL A 229 14.53 -1.05 -17.95
C VAL A 229 15.52 -1.92 -18.75
N ALA A 230 16.06 -2.98 -18.14
CA ALA A 230 16.99 -3.90 -18.79
C ALA A 230 16.36 -4.71 -19.94
N ILE A 231 15.04 -4.94 -19.90
CA ILE A 231 14.31 -5.63 -20.98
C ILE A 231 13.79 -4.64 -22.03
N LEU A 232 13.17 -3.55 -21.59
CA LEU A 232 12.52 -2.58 -22.48
C LEU A 232 13.52 -1.81 -23.33
N ILE A 233 14.66 -1.39 -22.78
CA ILE A 233 15.65 -0.61 -23.54
C ILE A 233 16.19 -1.42 -24.74
N PRO A 234 16.70 -2.65 -24.59
CA PRO A 234 17.16 -3.45 -25.73
C PRO A 234 16.06 -3.70 -26.77
N LEU A 235 14.81 -3.96 -26.34
CA LEU A 235 13.68 -4.14 -27.25
C LEU A 235 13.38 -2.88 -28.06
N LEU A 236 13.35 -1.72 -27.42
CA LEU A 236 13.13 -0.44 -28.09
C LEU A 236 14.27 -0.11 -29.05
N LEU A 237 15.52 -0.35 -28.66
CA LEU A 237 16.69 -0.16 -29.53
C LEU A 237 16.64 -1.08 -30.76
N GLY A 238 16.26 -2.35 -30.58
CA GLY A 238 16.07 -3.29 -31.69
C GLY A 238 14.98 -2.83 -32.66
N LEU A 239 13.85 -2.37 -32.13
CA LEU A 239 12.75 -1.82 -32.93
C LEU A 239 13.18 -0.57 -33.71
N ILE A 240 13.90 0.36 -33.07
CA ILE A 240 14.44 1.56 -33.73
C ILE A 240 15.41 1.17 -34.85
N TYR A 241 16.28 0.19 -34.61
CA TYR A 241 17.21 -0.31 -35.61
C TYR A 241 16.49 -0.90 -36.83
N ASP A 242 15.47 -1.74 -36.61
CA ASP A 242 14.70 -2.36 -37.70
C ASP A 242 13.92 -1.33 -38.52
N LEU A 243 13.31 -0.33 -37.87
CA LEU A 243 12.62 0.77 -38.55
C LEU A 243 13.60 1.62 -39.38
N GLY A 244 14.76 1.96 -38.82
CA GLY A 244 15.80 2.70 -39.52
C GLY A 244 16.32 1.93 -40.74
N LYS A 245 16.57 0.64 -40.58
CA LYS A 245 16.99 -0.25 -41.67
C LYS A 245 15.94 -0.36 -42.78
N SER A 246 14.65 -0.46 -42.43
CA SER A 246 13.56 -0.49 -43.41
C SER A 246 13.41 0.81 -44.19
N TYR A 247 13.79 1.95 -43.61
CA TYR A 247 13.72 3.25 -44.27
C TYR A 247 14.90 3.46 -45.23
N ILE A 248 16.11 3.01 -44.85
CA ILE A 248 17.32 3.14 -45.66
C ILE A 248 17.33 2.17 -46.86
N LEU A 249 16.75 0.97 -46.72
CA LEU A 249 16.70 -0.05 -47.78
C LEU A 249 15.53 0.12 -48.77
N LYS A 250 14.73 1.18 -48.61
CA LYS A 250 13.73 1.59 -49.61
C LYS A 250 14.29 2.72 -50.46
#